data_AF-A0A0S7EMI3-F1
#
_entry.id   AF-A0A0S7EMI3-F1
#
_cell.length_a   1.000
_cell.length_b   1.000
_cell.length_c   1.000
_cell.angle_alpha   90.00
_cell.angle_beta   90.00
_cell.angle_gamma   90.00
#
_symmetry.space_group_name_H-M   'P 1'
#
loop_
_entity.id
_entity.type
_entity.pdbx_description
1 polymer ?
#
loop_
_entity_poly.entity_id
_entity_poly.type
_entity_poly.pdbx_seq_one_letter_code
_entity_poly.pdbx_strand_id
1 'polypeptide(L)'
;QLCRSVFKGVNDVLQERYAVEMRCNTALRLAALHIQERLVSCGLSPKANLKMITKTWGIENFVSSTLLRNMREKDLRKAIGFHMKKTQSQHDPKQKSLSVDQARLNYLEELSDLKSFGGKSFGATLM
;
A
#
# COMPACT_ATOMS: atom_id res chain seq x y z
N GLN A 1 11.99 -5.09 13.16
CA GLN A 1 12.61 -4.15 12.18
C GLN A 1 11.71 -3.92 10.96
N LEU A 2 11.22 -4.98 10.31
CA LEU A 2 10.35 -4.91 9.13
C LEU A 2 9.11 -4.01 9.30
N CYS A 3 8.39 -4.11 10.43
CA CYS A 3 7.24 -3.26 10.77
C CYS A 3 7.58 -1.76 10.77
N ARG A 4 8.76 -1.37 11.29
CA ARG A 4 9.20 0.04 11.33
C ARG A 4 9.51 0.57 9.94
N SER A 5 10.12 -0.24 9.07
CA SER A 5 10.39 0.14 7.68
C SER A 5 9.11 0.31 6.87
N VAL A 6 8.14 -0.59 7.05
CA VAL A 6 6.83 -0.48 6.39
C VAL A 6 6.07 0.75 6.88
N PHE A 7 6.05 1.01 8.19
CA PHE A 7 5.41 2.22 8.73
C PHE A 7 6.01 3.50 8.15
N LYS A 8 7.34 3.58 8.05
CA LYS A 8 8.01 4.71 7.41
C LYS A 8 7.65 4.83 5.92
N GLY A 9 7.69 3.72 5.18
CA GLY A 9 7.32 3.71 3.76
C GLY A 9 5.87 4.16 3.52
N VAL A 10 4.93 3.69 4.35
CA VAL A 10 3.53 4.15 4.32
C VAL A 10 3.45 5.65 4.55
N ASN A 11 4.17 6.17 5.55
CA ASN A 11 4.18 7.61 5.82
C ASN A 11 4.75 8.40 4.64
N ASP A 12 5.89 7.98 4.08
CA ASP A 12 6.51 8.62 2.91
C ASP A 12 5.57 8.62 1.68
N VAL A 13 4.80 7.53 1.47
CA VAL A 13 3.79 7.44 0.40
C VAL A 13 2.61 8.38 0.63
N LEU A 14 2.05 8.40 1.84
CA LEU A 14 0.90 9.26 2.19
C LEU A 14 1.25 10.75 2.20
N GLN A 15 2.48 11.09 2.57
CA GLN A 15 3.05 12.44 2.48
C GLN A 15 3.52 12.79 1.06
N GLU A 16 3.22 11.95 0.06
CA GLU A 16 3.48 12.23 -1.35
C GLU A 16 4.96 12.45 -1.70
N ARG A 17 5.87 11.91 -0.87
CA ARG A 17 7.32 12.05 -1.07
C ARG A 17 7.81 11.45 -2.39
N TYR A 18 7.10 10.43 -2.87
CA TYR A 18 7.38 9.76 -4.15
C TYR A 18 6.47 10.22 -5.29
N ALA A 19 5.64 11.25 -5.11
CA ALA A 19 4.56 11.57 -6.06
C ALA A 19 5.04 11.90 -7.49
N VAL A 20 6.29 12.37 -7.65
CA VAL A 20 6.86 12.69 -8.97
C VAL A 20 7.14 11.43 -9.80
N GLU A 21 7.60 10.36 -9.16
CA GLU A 21 8.03 9.12 -9.86
C GLU A 21 7.02 7.97 -9.74
N MET A 22 6.22 7.97 -8.66
CA MET A 22 5.32 6.88 -8.33
C MET A 22 4.09 6.89 -9.25
N ARG A 23 3.87 5.78 -9.94
CA ARG A 23 2.68 5.59 -10.79
C ARG A 23 1.45 5.28 -9.94
N CYS A 24 0.26 5.63 -10.44
CA CYS A 24 -1.00 5.34 -9.77
C CYS A 24 -1.20 3.84 -9.48
N ASN A 25 -0.76 2.96 -10.39
CA ASN A 25 -0.90 1.51 -10.25
C ASN A 25 -0.05 0.98 -9.06
N THR A 26 1.17 1.49 -8.91
CA THR A 26 2.07 1.22 -7.78
C THR A 26 1.44 1.69 -6.48
N ALA A 27 0.90 2.92 -6.45
CA ALA A 27 0.24 3.45 -5.25
C ALA A 27 -0.99 2.62 -4.82
N LEU A 28 -1.80 2.15 -5.79
CA LEU A 28 -2.94 1.27 -5.52
C LEU A 28 -2.52 -0.11 -5.02
N ARG A 29 -1.40 -0.65 -5.53
CA ARG A 29 -0.83 -1.92 -5.10
C ARG A 29 -0.23 -1.83 -3.69
N LEU A 30 0.48 -0.74 -3.39
CA LEU A 30 0.97 -0.43 -2.04
C LEU A 30 -0.19 -0.31 -1.04
N ALA A 31 -1.28 0.37 -1.41
CA ALA A 31 -2.49 0.46 -0.59
C ALA A 31 -3.10 -0.92 -0.32
N ALA A 32 -3.21 -1.77 -1.34
CA ALA A 32 -3.70 -3.14 -1.20
C ALA A 32 -2.83 -3.98 -0.25
N LEU A 33 -1.51 -3.92 -0.39
CA LEU A 33 -0.56 -4.64 0.47
C LEU A 33 -0.64 -4.16 1.92
N HIS A 34 -0.74 -2.84 2.15
CA HIS A 34 -0.88 -2.28 3.49
C HIS A 34 -2.20 -2.71 4.15
N ILE A 35 -3.31 -2.73 3.41
CA ILE A 35 -4.58 -3.24 3.93
C ILE A 35 -4.49 -4.73 4.28
N GLN A 36 -3.86 -5.55 3.42
CA GLN A 36 -3.68 -6.98 3.67
C GLN A 36 -2.82 -7.22 4.91
N GLU A 37 -1.70 -6.52 5.05
CA GLU A 37 -0.83 -6.57 6.23
C GLU A 37 -1.61 -6.24 7.51
N ARG A 38 -2.41 -5.17 7.49
CA ARG A 38 -3.18 -4.73 8.64
C ARG A 38 -4.30 -5.70 9.00
N LEU A 39 -4.97 -6.29 8.00
CA LEU A 39 -5.97 -7.35 8.22
C LEU A 39 -5.37 -8.53 8.97
N VAL A 40 -4.25 -9.06 8.47
CA VAL A 40 -3.61 -10.24 9.07
C VAL A 40 -3.05 -9.90 10.45
N SER A 41 -2.48 -8.70 10.64
CA SER A 41 -2.02 -8.22 11.95
C SER A 41 -3.15 -8.07 12.97
N CYS A 42 -4.36 -7.71 12.54
CA CYS A 42 -5.54 -7.63 13.39
C CYS A 42 -6.28 -8.97 13.56
N GLY A 43 -5.77 -10.08 12.99
CA GLY A 43 -6.45 -11.38 13.01
C GLY A 43 -7.75 -11.42 12.19
N LEU A 44 -7.96 -10.44 11.32
CA LEU A 44 -9.11 -10.37 10.42
C LEU A 44 -8.84 -11.20 9.16
N SER A 45 -9.91 -11.73 8.56
CA SER A 45 -9.74 -12.55 7.36
C SER A 45 -9.23 -11.71 6.18
N PRO A 46 -8.27 -12.19 5.37
CA PRO A 46 -7.83 -11.51 4.15
C PRO A 46 -8.93 -11.45 3.07
N LYS A 47 -10.05 -12.15 3.27
CA LYS A 47 -11.28 -12.06 2.47
C LYS A 47 -12.28 -11.03 3.01
N ALA A 48 -11.95 -10.29 4.07
CA ALA A 48 -12.82 -9.29 4.65
C ALA A 48 -13.23 -8.24 3.60
N ASN A 49 -14.48 -7.79 3.69
CA ASN A 49 -15.06 -6.90 2.70
C ASN A 49 -14.36 -5.53 2.76
N LEU A 50 -13.65 -5.16 1.68
CA LEU A 50 -12.95 -3.88 1.55
C LEU A 50 -13.84 -2.67 1.85
N LYS A 51 -15.15 -2.76 1.58
CA LYS A 51 -16.13 -1.73 1.92
C LYS A 51 -16.24 -1.49 3.43
N MET A 52 -16.18 -2.54 4.23
CA MET A 52 -16.21 -2.45 5.70
C MET A 52 -14.89 -1.91 6.23
N ILE A 53 -13.77 -2.39 5.68
CA ILE A 53 -12.42 -1.97 6.07
C ILE A 53 -12.22 -0.47 5.86
N THR A 54 -12.53 0.02 4.66
CA THR A 54 -12.42 1.44 4.32
C THR A 54 -13.40 2.31 5.10
N LYS A 55 -14.51 1.75 5.60
CA LYS A 55 -15.42 2.44 6.52
C LYS A 55 -14.87 2.51 7.94
N THR A 56 -14.25 1.45 8.44
CA THR A 56 -13.75 1.37 9.82
C THR A 56 -12.41 2.08 10.00
N TRP A 57 -11.52 1.97 9.02
CA TRP A 57 -10.17 2.54 9.09
C TRP A 57 -10.01 3.84 8.28
N GLY A 58 -10.97 4.21 7.44
CA GLY A 58 -10.83 5.32 6.49
C GLY A 58 -9.96 4.94 5.29
N ILE A 59 -10.39 5.27 4.07
CA ILE A 59 -9.62 4.99 2.85
C ILE A 59 -8.37 5.87 2.77
N GLU A 60 -8.45 7.08 3.32
CA GLU A 60 -7.39 8.08 3.39
C GLU A 60 -6.16 7.63 4.17
N ASN A 61 -6.29 6.61 5.03
CA ASN A 61 -5.15 5.99 5.71
C ASN A 61 -4.34 5.05 4.82
N PHE A 62 -4.78 4.82 3.57
CA PHE A 62 -4.15 3.89 2.64
C PHE A 62 -3.75 4.52 1.31
N VAL A 63 -4.30 5.68 0.96
CA VAL A 63 -4.03 6.36 -0.32
C VAL A 63 -3.70 7.83 -0.10
N SER A 64 -2.85 8.39 -0.96
CA SER A 64 -2.44 9.79 -0.90
C SER A 64 -3.59 10.76 -1.23
N SER A 65 -3.42 12.02 -0.80
CA SER A 65 -4.42 13.06 -1.00
C SER A 65 -4.72 13.34 -2.48
N THR A 66 -3.71 13.24 -3.34
CA THR A 66 -3.82 13.40 -4.79
C THR A 66 -4.71 12.33 -5.40
N LEU A 67 -4.57 11.06 -4.98
CA LEU A 67 -5.44 9.98 -5.48
C LEU A 67 -6.89 10.16 -5.02
N LEU A 68 -7.11 10.61 -3.78
CA LEU A 68 -8.45 10.90 -3.26
C LEU A 68 -9.14 12.03 -4.03
N ARG A 69 -8.39 13.04 -4.47
CA ARG A 69 -8.92 14.16 -5.25
C ARG A 69 -9.19 13.79 -6.71
N ASN A 70 -8.36 12.93 -7.30
CA ASN A 70 -8.43 12.58 -8.71
C ASN A 70 -9.29 11.34 -9.02
N MET A 71 -9.57 10.48 -8.04
CA MET A 71 -10.37 9.27 -8.22
C MET A 71 -11.54 9.21 -7.24
N ARG A 72 -12.70 8.76 -7.71
CA ARG A 72 -13.85 8.53 -6.83
C ARG A 72 -13.54 7.39 -5.87
N GLU A 73 -13.97 7.51 -4.62
CA GLU A 73 -13.78 6.48 -3.57
C GLU A 73 -14.27 5.08 -4.02
N LYS A 74 -15.36 5.01 -4.78
CA LYS A 74 -15.86 3.74 -5.34
C LYS A 74 -14.88 3.09 -6.31
N ASP A 75 -14.20 3.89 -7.14
CA ASP A 75 -13.27 3.41 -8.15
C ASP A 75 -11.93 3.04 -7.50
N LEU A 76 -11.49 3.80 -6.49
CA LEU A 76 -10.35 3.45 -5.63
C LEU A 76 -10.55 2.10 -4.94
N ARG A 77 -11.69 1.90 -4.28
CA ARG A 77 -12.03 0.62 -3.65
C ARG A 77 -12.01 -0.52 -4.65
N LYS A 78 -12.57 -0.32 -5.85
CA LYS A 78 -12.59 -1.36 -6.89
C LYS A 78 -11.17 -1.72 -7.33
N ALA A 79 -10.31 -0.72 -7.56
CA ALA A 79 -8.94 -0.93 -7.99
C ALA A 79 -8.09 -1.60 -6.89
N ILE A 80 -8.16 -1.12 -5.65
CA ILE A 80 -7.47 -1.73 -4.50
C ILE A 80 -7.92 -3.18 -4.33
N GLY A 81 -9.23 -3.44 -4.36
CA GLY A 81 -9.78 -4.79 -4.24
C GLY A 81 -9.33 -5.73 -5.37
N PHE A 82 -9.13 -5.21 -6.58
CA PHE A 82 -8.54 -5.97 -7.69
C PHE A 82 -7.10 -6.39 -7.37
N HIS A 83 -6.26 -5.48 -6.88
CA HIS A 83 -4.88 -5.80 -6.50
C HIS A 83 -4.83 -6.79 -5.34
N MET A 84 -5.67 -6.65 -4.30
CA MET A 84 -5.72 -7.59 -3.18
C MET A 84 -6.01 -9.02 -3.65
N LYS A 85 -6.98 -9.19 -4.56
CA LYS A 85 -7.32 -10.50 -5.14
C LYS A 85 -6.17 -11.05 -5.98
N LYS A 86 -5.54 -10.20 -6.80
CA LYS A 86 -4.42 -10.57 -7.66
C LYS A 86 -3.22 -11.07 -6.86
N THR A 87 -2.83 -10.34 -5.81
CA THR A 87 -1.75 -10.76 -4.90
C THR A 87 -2.09 -12.09 -4.22
N GLN A 88 -3.34 -12.30 -3.82
CA GLN A 88 -3.77 -13.54 -3.17
C GLN A 88 -3.76 -14.75 -4.13
N SER A 89 -4.08 -14.55 -5.42
CA SER A 89 -4.05 -15.60 -6.44
C SER A 89 -2.66 -15.95 -6.98
N GLN A 90 -1.68 -15.04 -6.83
CA GLN A 90 -0.28 -15.31 -7.19
C GLN A 90 0.41 -16.24 -6.20
N HIS A 91 -0.11 -16.39 -4.98
CA HIS A 91 0.39 -17.38 -4.03
C HIS A 91 -0.21 -18.75 -4.32
N ASP A 92 0.64 -19.78 -4.23
CA ASP A 92 0.27 -21.17 -4.47
C ASP A 92 -0.98 -21.55 -3.66
N PRO A 93 -1.99 -22.21 -4.24
CA PRO A 93 -3.20 -22.63 -3.53
C PRO A 93 -2.90 -23.55 -2.32
N LYS A 94 -1.71 -24.14 -2.21
CA LYS A 94 -1.26 -24.89 -1.04
C LYS A 94 -0.72 -24.02 0.10
N GLN A 95 -0.37 -22.75 -0.15
CA GLN A 95 0.06 -21.84 0.91
C GLN A 95 -1.15 -21.22 1.61
N LYS A 96 -1.26 -21.49 2.91
CA LYS A 96 -2.16 -20.78 3.84
C LYS A 96 -1.87 -19.28 3.69
N SER A 97 -2.89 -18.50 3.31
CA SER A 97 -3.01 -17.02 3.39
C SER A 97 -1.72 -16.21 3.58
N LEU A 98 -1.51 -15.17 2.76
CA LEU A 98 -0.41 -14.18 2.90
C LEU A 98 -0.09 -13.89 4.38
N SER A 99 1.11 -14.27 4.83
CA SER A 99 1.54 -13.96 6.19
C SER A 99 1.83 -12.46 6.34
N VAL A 100 1.79 -11.96 7.57
CA VAL A 100 2.12 -10.56 7.87
C VAL A 100 3.49 -10.18 7.30
N ASP A 101 4.50 -11.02 7.51
CA ASP A 101 5.86 -10.74 7.05
C ASP A 101 5.98 -10.79 5.52
N GLN A 102 5.24 -11.68 4.85
CA GLN A 102 5.20 -11.70 3.38
C GLN A 102 4.54 -10.43 2.81
N ALA A 103 3.43 -9.98 3.41
CA ALA A 103 2.80 -8.72 3.00
C ALA A 103 3.74 -7.52 3.17
N ARG A 104 4.51 -7.49 4.27
CA ARG A 104 5.52 -6.46 4.54
C ARG A 104 6.69 -6.51 3.55
N LEU A 105 7.18 -7.70 3.22
CA LEU A 105 8.26 -7.89 2.24
C LEU A 105 7.82 -7.40 0.86
N ASN A 106 6.65 -7.85 0.39
CA ASN A 106 6.09 -7.42 -0.89
C ASN A 106 5.88 -5.90 -0.94
N TYR A 107 5.50 -5.27 0.18
CA TYR A 107 5.36 -3.82 0.26
C TYR A 107 6.70 -3.09 0.07
N LEU A 108 7.76 -3.58 0.72
CA LEU A 108 9.09 -2.98 0.60
C LEU A 108 9.73 -3.26 -0.76
N GLU A 109 9.45 -4.42 -1.36
CA GLU A 109 9.88 -4.75 -2.73
C GLU A 109 9.25 -3.79 -3.74
N GLU A 110 7.94 -3.57 -3.66
CA GLU A 110 7.24 -2.60 -4.52
C GLU A 110 7.74 -1.16 -4.31
N LEU A 111 8.13 -0.79 -3.09
CA LEU A 111 8.79 0.50 -2.84
C LEU A 111 10.23 0.56 -3.35
N SER A 112 10.94 -0.56 -3.39
CA SER A 112 12.35 -0.60 -3.81
C SER A 112 12.54 -0.30 -5.30
N ASP A 113 11.48 -0.45 -6.10
CA ASP A 113 11.45 -0.04 -7.51
C ASP A 113 11.45 1.50 -7.69
N LEU A 114 11.18 2.27 -6.63
CA LEU A 114 11.21 3.73 -6.66
C LEU A 114 12.65 4.23 -6.47
N LYS A 115 13.11 5.11 -7.36
CA LYS A 115 14.51 5.58 -7.37
C LYS A 115 14.88 6.34 -6.11
N SER A 116 13.92 7.05 -5.50
CA SER A 116 14.16 7.81 -4.26
C SER A 116 14.00 6.97 -2.99
N PHE A 117 13.60 5.69 -3.10
CA PHE A 117 13.49 4.81 -1.94
C PHE A 117 14.88 4.49 -1.38
N GLY A 118 15.04 4.61 -0.05
CA GLY A 118 16.35 4.52 0.61
C GLY A 118 17.24 5.78 0.47
N GLY A 119 16.89 6.72 -0.43
CA GLY A 119 17.59 7.98 -0.61
C GLY A 119 17.21 9.06 0.41
N LYS A 120 18.15 9.97 0.70
CA LYS A 120 17.89 11.25 1.37
C LYS A 120 17.81 12.33 0.29
N SER A 121 16.65 12.98 0.17
CA SER A 121 16.45 14.10 -0.76
C SER A 121 16.89 15.38 -0.04
N PHE A 122 17.84 16.12 -0.61
CA PHE A 122 18.25 17.42 -0.11
C PHE A 122 17.76 18.49 -1.08
N GLY A 123 16.95 19.43 -0.59
CA GLY A 123 16.57 20.60 -1.38
C GLY A 123 17.77 21.52 -1.51
N ALA A 124 18.29 21.68 -2.73
CA ALA A 124 19.30 22.68 -3.04
C ALA A 124 18.60 23.88 -3.72
N THR A 125 18.80 25.08 -3.20
CA THR A 125 18.46 26.31 -3.92
C THR A 125 19.70 26.73 -4.69
N LEU A 126 19.66 26.66 -6.02
CA LEU A 126 20.69 27.24 -6.87
C LEU A 126 20.35 28.73 -7.01
N MET A 127 21.15 29.58 -6.36
CA MET A 127 21.19 31.03 -6.58
C MET A 127 22.25 31.37 -7.62
#